data_AF-A0A7C1ZIR9-F1
#
_entry.id   AF-A0A7C1ZIR9-F1
#
_cell.length_a   1.000
_cell.length_b   1.000
_cell.length_c   1.000
_cell.angle_alpha   90.00
_cell.angle_beta   90.00
_cell.angle_gamma   90.00
#
_symmetry.space_group_name_H-M   'P 1'
#
loop_
_entity.id
_entity.type
_entity.pdbx_description
1 polymer ?
#
loop_
_entity_poly.entity_id
_entity_poly.type
_entity_poly.pdbx_seq_one_letter_code
_entity_poly.pdbx_strand_id
1 'polypeptide(L)'
;MTAIKDILKTVLPEAEKMKNLLKDLWTSKITMDEFNKECAYWLISCDNLHPLLMPTRPYKLQEYNRMSDNDKYKVPHSFWRRPQIFKYIDQGNSVKGRNQGMLAKLIEYREYIPEQDEMTRSKYTVLINEHKL
;
A
#
# COMPACT_ATOMS: atom_id res chain seq x y z
N MET A 1 12.20 -22.00 -16.93
CA MET A 1 10.94 -22.79 -16.92
C MET A 1 10.23 -22.83 -15.56
N THR A 2 10.90 -22.50 -14.45
CA THR A 2 10.35 -22.58 -13.08
C THR A 2 9.28 -21.54 -12.79
N ALA A 3 9.49 -20.28 -13.18
CA ALA A 3 8.57 -19.18 -12.89
C ALA A 3 7.13 -19.36 -13.44
N ILE A 4 6.97 -19.95 -14.63
CA ILE A 4 5.65 -20.19 -15.22
C ILE A 4 4.89 -21.29 -14.47
N LYS A 5 5.59 -22.33 -14.00
CA LYS A 5 4.97 -23.43 -13.23
C LYS A 5 4.52 -22.96 -11.84
N ASP A 6 5.27 -22.06 -11.22
CA ASP A 6 4.90 -21.49 -9.92
C ASP A 6 3.71 -20.53 -10.04
N ILE A 7 3.68 -19.67 -11.07
CA ILE A 7 2.52 -18.80 -11.38
C ILE A 7 1.25 -19.64 -11.61
N LEU A 8 1.35 -20.75 -12.37
CA LEU A 8 0.24 -21.67 -12.62
C LEU A 8 -0.24 -22.37 -11.33
N LYS A 9 0.63 -22.59 -10.34
CA LYS A 9 0.30 -23.33 -9.11
C LYS A 9 -0.29 -22.46 -8.00
N THR A 10 0.08 -21.19 -7.91
CA THR A 10 -0.33 -20.32 -6.78
C THR A 10 -1.25 -19.20 -7.21
N VAL A 11 -0.95 -18.50 -8.30
CA VAL A 11 -1.69 -17.29 -8.72
C VAL A 11 -3.03 -17.65 -9.37
N LEU A 12 -3.07 -18.70 -10.19
CA LEU A 12 -4.28 -19.13 -10.90
C LEU A 12 -5.40 -19.61 -9.96
N PRO A 13 -5.11 -20.47 -8.96
CA PRO A 13 -6.13 -20.92 -8.02
C PRO A 13 -6.74 -19.78 -7.19
N GLU A 14 -5.93 -18.81 -6.76
CA GLU A 14 -6.43 -17.64 -6.02
C GLU A 14 -7.30 -16.72 -6.90
N ALA A 15 -6.89 -16.49 -8.15
CA ALA A 15 -7.67 -15.72 -9.11
C ALA A 15 -9.03 -16.39 -9.41
N GLU A 16 -9.04 -17.72 -9.58
CA GLU A 16 -10.28 -18.48 -9.79
C GLU A 16 -11.17 -18.47 -8.53
N LYS A 17 -10.57 -18.53 -7.32
CA LYS A 17 -11.29 -18.39 -6.05
C LYS A 17 -11.99 -17.02 -5.99
N MET A 18 -11.29 -15.93 -6.29
CA MET A 18 -11.85 -14.57 -6.23
C MET A 18 -12.97 -14.37 -7.27
N LYS A 19 -12.80 -14.92 -8.47
CA LYS A 19 -13.83 -14.90 -9.51
C LYS A 19 -15.10 -15.66 -9.08
N ASN A 20 -14.94 -16.82 -8.43
CA ASN A 20 -16.08 -17.57 -7.90
C ASN A 20 -16.77 -16.85 -6.75
N LEU A 21 -16.01 -16.19 -5.86
CA LEU A 21 -16.53 -15.33 -4.80
C LEU A 21 -17.39 -14.18 -5.35
N LEU A 22 -16.91 -13.50 -6.40
CA LEU A 22 -17.69 -12.47 -7.09
C LEU A 22 -18.97 -13.04 -7.71
N LYS A 23 -18.88 -14.20 -8.36
CA LYS A 23 -20.06 -14.87 -8.92
C LYS A 23 -21.07 -15.20 -7.81
N ASP A 24 -20.62 -15.77 -6.70
CA ASP A 24 -21.48 -16.13 -5.58
C ASP A 24 -22.18 -14.90 -4.97
N LEU A 25 -21.49 -13.75 -4.90
CA LEU A 25 -22.08 -12.47 -4.49
C LEU A 25 -23.16 -12.01 -5.48
N TRP A 26 -22.86 -12.06 -6.78
CA TRP A 26 -23.81 -11.66 -7.84
C TRP A 26 -25.05 -12.54 -7.88
N THR A 27 -24.90 -13.83 -7.55
CA THR A 27 -26.03 -14.77 -7.43
C THR A 27 -26.71 -14.73 -6.06
N SER A 28 -26.32 -13.80 -5.17
CA SER A 28 -26.83 -13.67 -3.79
C SER A 28 -26.68 -14.95 -2.95
N LYS A 29 -25.69 -15.79 -3.26
CA LYS A 29 -25.34 -17.00 -2.50
C LYS A 29 -24.55 -16.66 -1.25
N ILE A 30 -23.85 -15.53 -1.26
CA ILE A 30 -23.22 -14.91 -0.11
C ILE A 30 -23.67 -13.47 0.00
N THR A 31 -23.59 -12.94 1.21
CA THR A 31 -23.82 -11.53 1.52
C THR A 31 -22.59 -10.67 1.21
N MET A 32 -22.77 -9.36 1.16
CA MET A 32 -21.65 -8.41 1.03
C MET A 32 -20.67 -8.51 2.21
N ASP A 33 -21.17 -8.76 3.42
CA ASP A 33 -20.33 -8.91 4.62
C ASP A 33 -19.45 -10.16 4.54
N GLU A 34 -20.01 -11.30 4.09
CA GLU A 34 -19.24 -12.52 3.87
C GLU A 34 -18.18 -12.33 2.78
N PHE A 35 -18.53 -11.61 1.70
CA PHE A 35 -17.58 -11.26 0.64
C PHE A 35 -16.45 -10.36 1.16
N ASN A 36 -16.76 -9.32 1.93
CA ASN A 36 -15.77 -8.41 2.51
C ASN A 36 -14.87 -9.12 3.52
N LYS A 37 -15.42 -10.04 4.31
CA LYS A 37 -14.65 -10.91 5.20
C LYS A 37 -13.64 -11.76 4.43
N GLU A 38 -14.05 -12.43 3.36
CA GLU A 38 -13.13 -13.20 2.51
C GLU A 38 -12.07 -12.30 1.85
N CYS A 39 -12.44 -11.09 1.42
CA CYS A 39 -11.48 -10.11 0.92
C CYS A 39 -10.47 -9.67 1.99
N ALA A 40 -10.91 -9.55 3.24
CA ALA A 40 -10.03 -9.25 4.37
C ALA A 40 -9.05 -10.38 4.69
N TYR A 41 -9.49 -11.63 4.64
CA TYR A 41 -8.59 -12.77 4.77
C TYR A 41 -7.61 -12.89 3.60
N TRP A 42 -8.04 -12.58 2.39
CA TRP A 42 -7.16 -12.62 1.23
C TRP A 42 -6.16 -11.46 1.19
N LEU A 43 -6.57 -10.26 1.60
CA LEU A 43 -5.65 -9.12 1.63
C LEU A 43 -4.43 -9.45 2.49
N ILE A 44 -4.64 -9.96 3.70
CA ILE A 44 -3.56 -10.23 4.66
C ILE A 44 -2.68 -11.45 4.29
N SER A 45 -3.12 -12.28 3.34
CA SER A 45 -2.29 -13.37 2.79
C SER A 45 -1.37 -12.90 1.66
N CYS A 46 -1.47 -11.64 1.21
CA CYS A 46 -0.61 -11.10 0.16
C CYS A 46 0.78 -10.72 0.70
N ASP A 47 1.84 -11.07 -0.03
CA ASP A 47 3.24 -10.87 0.39
C ASP A 47 3.74 -9.41 0.33
N ASN A 48 3.01 -8.50 -0.32
CA ASN A 48 3.49 -7.13 -0.62
C ASN A 48 2.66 -6.03 0.05
N LEU A 49 2.31 -6.21 1.32
CA LEU A 49 1.53 -5.22 2.06
C LEU A 49 2.36 -4.17 2.75
N HIS A 50 3.67 -4.36 2.92
CA HIS A 50 4.56 -3.45 3.64
C HIS A 50 4.62 -2.03 3.02
N PRO A 51 4.88 -0.99 3.83
CA PRO A 51 4.94 0.38 3.35
C PRO A 51 6.05 0.56 2.31
N LEU A 52 5.73 1.30 1.25
CA LEU A 52 6.73 1.68 0.24
C LEU A 52 7.73 2.66 0.85
N LEU A 53 9.01 2.43 0.58
CA LEU A 53 10.08 3.31 1.04
C LEU A 53 10.04 4.64 0.30
N MET A 54 10.33 5.72 1.04
CA MET A 54 10.48 7.04 0.44
C MET A 54 11.67 7.06 -0.53
N PRO A 55 11.55 7.74 -1.68
CA PRO A 55 12.65 7.86 -2.62
C PRO A 55 13.86 8.55 -1.98
N THR A 56 15.06 8.26 -2.48
CA THR A 56 16.28 8.90 -2.01
C THR A 56 16.24 10.40 -2.30
N ARG A 57 16.44 11.21 -1.26
CA ARG A 57 16.39 12.67 -1.38
C ARG A 57 17.58 13.19 -2.20
N PRO A 58 17.37 14.01 -3.24
CA PRO A 58 18.46 14.59 -4.03
C PRO A 58 19.36 15.50 -3.19
N TYR A 59 20.68 15.42 -3.41
CA TYR A 59 21.67 16.21 -2.67
C TYR A 59 21.34 17.71 -2.63
N LYS A 60 20.98 18.31 -3.77
CA LYS A 60 20.60 19.74 -3.85
C LYS A 60 19.40 20.10 -2.98
N LEU A 61 18.45 19.18 -2.80
CA LEU A 61 17.32 19.40 -1.90
C LEU A 61 17.73 19.22 -0.43
N GLN A 62 18.70 18.35 -0.15
CA GLN A 62 19.30 18.24 1.19
C GLN A 62 20.04 19.53 1.58
N GLU A 63 20.83 20.09 0.66
CA GLU A 63 21.48 21.40 0.86
C GLU A 63 20.44 22.48 1.16
N TYR A 64 19.38 22.57 0.34
CA TYR A 64 18.28 23.52 0.54
C TYR A 64 17.64 23.43 1.93
N ASN A 65 17.39 22.22 2.42
CA ASN A 65 16.77 22.04 3.74
C ASN A 65 17.65 22.48 4.91
N ARG A 66 18.97 22.55 4.71
CA ARG A 66 19.94 23.01 5.72
C ARG A 66 20.18 24.52 5.67
N MET A 67 19.66 25.22 4.64
CA MET A 67 19.79 26.66 4.53
C MET A 67 18.96 27.39 5.59
N SER A 68 19.43 28.59 5.98
CA SER A 68 18.62 29.52 6.77
C SER A 68 17.37 29.95 5.98
N ASP A 69 16.32 30.38 6.65
CA ASP A 69 15.10 30.81 5.95
C ASP A 69 15.38 32.02 5.04
N ASN A 70 16.25 32.94 5.48
CA ASN A 70 16.72 34.07 4.67
C ASN A 70 17.40 33.64 3.36
N ASP A 71 18.12 32.52 3.36
CA ASP A 71 18.77 32.00 2.16
C ASP A 71 17.81 31.20 1.29
N LYS A 72 16.82 30.51 1.88
CA LYS A 72 15.75 29.84 1.12
C LYS A 72 14.95 30.85 0.29
N TYR A 73 14.68 32.06 0.80
CA TYR A 73 14.00 33.11 0.03
C TYR A 73 14.76 33.57 -1.22
N LYS A 74 16.09 33.39 -1.25
CA LYS A 74 16.93 33.75 -2.40
C LYS A 74 16.99 32.64 -3.46
N VAL A 75 16.43 31.46 -3.19
CA VAL A 75 16.49 30.32 -4.11
C VAL A 75 15.55 30.57 -5.29
N PRO A 76 16.05 30.58 -6.54
CA PRO A 76 15.22 30.87 -7.70
C PRO A 76 14.23 29.74 -7.99
N HIS A 77 13.08 30.08 -8.58
CA HIS A 77 12.05 29.10 -8.92
C HIS A 77 12.56 27.97 -9.84
N SER A 78 13.58 28.24 -10.67
CA SER A 78 14.24 27.24 -11.52
C SER A 78 14.87 26.07 -10.74
N PHE A 79 15.16 26.26 -9.45
CA PHE A 79 15.59 25.18 -8.55
C PHE A 79 14.57 24.05 -8.50
N TRP A 80 13.28 24.38 -8.37
CA TRP A 80 12.20 23.39 -8.27
C TRP A 80 11.91 22.67 -9.59
N ARG A 81 12.35 23.23 -10.72
CA ARG A 81 12.23 22.63 -12.06
C ARG A 81 13.37 21.68 -12.41
N ARG A 82 14.36 21.52 -11.53
CA ARG A 82 15.44 20.55 -11.74
C ARG A 82 14.86 19.13 -11.81
N PRO A 83 15.15 18.34 -12.85
CA PRO A 83 14.49 17.03 -13.07
C PRO A 83 14.54 16.11 -11.85
N GLN A 84 15.66 16.06 -11.15
CA GLN A 84 15.86 15.24 -9.95
C GLN A 84 15.02 15.70 -8.76
N ILE A 85 14.77 17.00 -8.60
CA ILE A 85 13.95 17.55 -7.51
C ILE A 85 12.48 17.32 -7.82
N PHE A 86 12.07 17.63 -9.06
CA PHE A 86 10.71 17.40 -9.52
C PHE A 86 10.33 15.92 -9.40
N LYS A 87 11.19 15.01 -9.92
CA LYS A 87 10.98 13.56 -9.83
C LYS A 87 10.90 13.08 -8.39
N TYR A 88 11.76 13.59 -7.49
CA TYR A 88 11.70 13.23 -6.07
C TYR A 88 10.37 13.65 -5.42
N ILE A 89 9.87 14.86 -5.71
CA ILE A 89 8.60 15.36 -5.16
C ILE A 89 7.44 14.50 -5.68
N ASP A 90 7.41 14.24 -6.99
CA ASP A 90 6.37 13.43 -7.63
C ASP A 90 6.34 12.00 -7.08
N GLN A 91 7.50 11.33 -7.06
CA GLN A 91 7.63 9.99 -6.47
C GLN A 91 7.29 9.97 -4.99
N GLY A 92 7.71 10.99 -4.24
CA GLY A 92 7.41 11.11 -2.81
C GLY A 92 5.92 11.26 -2.54
N ASN A 93 5.21 12.04 -3.36
CA ASN A 93 3.75 12.18 -3.28
C ASN A 93 3.04 10.87 -3.63
N SER A 94 3.48 10.18 -4.68
CA SER A 94 2.94 8.87 -5.05
C SER A 94 3.13 7.83 -3.95
N VAL A 95 4.32 7.78 -3.31
CA VAL A 95 4.60 6.85 -2.22
C VAL A 95 3.72 7.15 -1.01
N LYS A 96 3.63 8.43 -0.60
CA LYS A 96 2.75 8.85 0.50
C LYS A 96 1.29 8.49 0.27
N GLY A 97 0.77 8.81 -0.92
CA GLY A 97 -0.61 8.50 -1.27
C GLY A 97 -0.90 7.00 -1.24
N ARG A 98 0.02 6.18 -1.75
CA ARG A 98 -0.11 4.71 -1.71
C ARG A 98 -0.07 4.16 -0.28
N ASN A 99 0.88 4.60 0.54
CA ASN A 99 0.98 4.14 1.93
C ASN A 99 -0.25 4.56 2.75
N GLN A 100 -0.75 5.79 2.55
CA GLN A 100 -1.98 6.26 3.20
C GLN A 100 -3.22 5.47 2.75
N GLY A 101 -3.34 5.20 1.44
CA GLY A 101 -4.43 4.38 0.91
C GLY A 101 -4.39 2.95 1.46
N MET A 102 -3.20 2.35 1.54
CA MET A 102 -3.03 1.02 2.14
C MET A 102 -3.37 1.04 3.63
N LEU A 103 -2.92 2.04 4.39
CA LEU A 103 -3.26 2.19 5.81
C LEU A 103 -4.78 2.25 6.03
N ALA A 104 -5.48 3.09 5.26
CA ALA A 104 -6.93 3.19 5.34
C ALA A 104 -7.60 1.84 5.05
N LYS A 105 -7.15 1.15 4.00
CA LYS A 105 -7.66 -0.17 3.63
C LYS A 105 -7.41 -1.22 4.72
N LEU A 106 -6.23 -1.24 5.32
CA LEU A 106 -5.89 -2.17 6.40
C LEU A 106 -6.76 -1.93 7.65
N ILE A 107 -7.01 -0.66 8.00
CA ILE A 107 -7.91 -0.32 9.12
C ILE A 107 -9.32 -0.79 8.83
N GLU A 108 -9.86 -0.48 7.65
CA GLU A 108 -11.20 -0.89 7.23
C GLU A 108 -11.33 -2.43 7.22
N TYR A 109 -10.37 -3.13 6.61
CA TYR A 109 -10.46 -4.57 6.41
C TYR A 109 -10.32 -5.36 7.72
N ARG A 110 -9.60 -4.82 8.70
CA ARG A 110 -9.51 -5.41 10.04
C ARG A 110 -10.88 -5.54 10.71
N GLU A 111 -11.82 -4.64 10.42
CA GLU A 111 -13.16 -4.66 11.03
C GLU A 111 -14.02 -5.84 10.53
N TYR A 112 -13.71 -6.41 9.36
CA TYR A 112 -14.37 -7.62 8.86
C TYR A 112 -13.79 -8.91 9.46
N ILE A 113 -12.68 -8.84 10.19
CA ILE A 113 -12.09 -10.00 10.86
C ILE A 113 -12.74 -10.21 12.22
N PRO A 114 -13.37 -11.37 12.49
CA PRO A 114 -14.03 -11.66 13.78
C PRO A 114 -13.09 -11.46 14.96
N GLU A 115 -13.62 -10.96 16.07
CA GLU A 115 -12.83 -10.68 17.27
C GLU A 115 -12.11 -11.91 17.84
N GLN A 116 -12.69 -13.09 17.63
CA GLN A 116 -12.13 -14.37 18.08
C GLN A 116 -10.89 -14.78 17.28
N ASP A 117 -10.67 -14.21 16.09
CA ASP A 117 -9.49 -14.47 15.26
C ASP A 117 -8.37 -13.49 15.60
N GLU A 118 -7.83 -13.66 16.80
CA GLU A 118 -6.77 -12.81 17.33
C GLU A 118 -5.50 -12.85 16.47
N MET A 119 -5.19 -14.01 15.88
CA MET A 119 -4.02 -14.19 15.04
C MET A 119 -4.08 -13.27 13.80
N THR A 120 -5.20 -13.31 13.08
CA THR A 120 -5.36 -12.48 11.88
C THR A 120 -5.44 -11.00 12.23
N ARG A 121 -6.15 -10.64 13.29
CA ARG A 121 -6.22 -9.24 13.78
C ARG A 121 -4.86 -8.71 14.22
N SER A 122 -4.01 -9.56 14.78
CA SER A 122 -2.64 -9.21 15.16
C SER A 122 -1.79 -8.88 13.92
N LYS A 123 -1.88 -9.68 12.85
CA LYS A 123 -1.19 -9.38 11.57
C LYS A 123 -1.60 -8.02 10.99
N TYR A 124 -2.90 -7.71 10.98
CA TYR A 124 -3.39 -6.38 10.60
C TYR A 124 -2.80 -5.28 11.48
N THR A 125 -2.77 -5.49 12.80
CA THR A 125 -2.25 -4.50 13.75
C THR A 125 -0.77 -4.19 13.50
N VAL A 126 0.05 -5.21 13.22
CA VAL A 126 1.46 -5.03 12.84
C VAL A 126 1.58 -4.17 11.59
N LEU A 127 0.89 -4.53 10.49
CA LEU A 127 0.96 -3.78 9.25
C LEU A 127 0.43 -2.35 9.37
N ILE A 128 -0.67 -2.15 10.11
CA ILE A 128 -1.21 -0.81 10.39
C ILE A 128 -0.17 0.06 11.09
N ASN A 129 0.56 -0.50 12.05
CA ASN A 129 1.61 0.23 12.76
C ASN A 129 2.79 0.54 11.85
N GLU A 130 3.19 -0.37 10.96
CA GLU A 130 4.24 -0.11 9.99
C GLU A 130 3.92 1.05 9.04
N HIS A 131 2.66 1.23 8.64
CA HIS A 131 2.26 2.31 7.72
C HIS A 131 2.04 3.67 8.40
N LYS A 132 1.99 3.71 9.73
CA LYS A 132 1.88 4.96 10.50
C LYS A 132 3.24 5.65 10.69
N LEU A 133 4.34 4.91 10.54
CA LEU A 133 5.73 5.38 10.65
C LEU A 133 6.19 6.07 9.36
#